data_AF-A0A239Q345-F1
#
_entry.id   AF-A0A239Q345-F1
#
_cell.length_a   1.000
_cell.length_b   1.000
_cell.length_c   1.000
_cell.angle_alpha   90.00
_cell.angle_beta   90.00
_cell.angle_gamma   90.00
#
_symmetry.space_group_name_H-M   'P 1'
#
loop_
_entity.id
_entity.type
_entity.pdbx_description
1 polymer ?
#
loop_
_entity_poly.entity_id
_entity_poly.type
_entity_poly.pdbx_seq_one_letter_code
_entity_poly.pdbx_strand_id
1 'polypeptide(L)'
;MLPNYRPDCAVERLFQSTSDNLAMPMLPIRVKAAERELLLMSDLAGLSIEGTFVRPEGATGGGLLRLKIAQDRSEGVIGLDNLGSDTVGPLQMANVVTFNDALHGFETTTLTGVITPQHPDRMSLVQMMQSYPVGSSGLSAGYSLVYLRQHPDGGAGAPDIDVTSAMGTAFLSYPFVRTLDRSLWGQAELTIRNEDVDFRSPRRLDKALFQELATGRWIKEKRNLLITGPCGVGKTWLACALGQRACRDNATVIYKRLPRLFSELQLAHDDGRFPRIFRQLVKADLLILDDWGPERMTAPQRRDLMEIVEDRYGNGATLVTSQLPVDAWHDIIDEPTFADAILDRLIHNAHRLPLEGPSMRKTRDAPVAKTVDEQTDT
;
A
#
# COMPACT_ATOMS: atom_id res chain seq x y z
N MET A 1 56.60 1.01 -27.14
CA MET A 1 55.60 -0.04 -26.84
C MET A 1 55.00 0.27 -25.49
N LEU A 2 53.86 0.93 -25.45
CA LEU A 2 53.07 1.09 -24.22
C LEU A 2 52.24 -0.18 -24.04
N PRO A 3 52.18 -0.75 -22.83
CA PRO A 3 51.52 -2.01 -22.57
C PRO A 3 50.01 -1.86 -22.79
N ASN A 4 49.43 -2.88 -23.43
CA ASN A 4 48.02 -3.05 -23.78
C ASN A 4 47.03 -2.42 -22.78
N TYR A 5 46.51 -1.23 -23.11
CA TYR A 5 45.31 -0.66 -22.51
C TYR A 5 44.11 -1.37 -23.13
N ARG A 6 43.45 -2.26 -22.38
CA ARG A 6 42.10 -2.73 -22.75
C ARG A 6 41.12 -1.64 -22.30
N PRO A 7 40.48 -0.89 -23.20
CA PRO A 7 39.48 0.09 -22.78
C PRO A 7 38.31 -0.65 -22.10
N ASP A 8 37.94 -0.21 -20.91
CA ASP A 8 36.75 -0.71 -20.22
C ASP A 8 35.52 -0.45 -21.09
N CYS A 9 34.82 -1.51 -21.51
CA CYS A 9 33.64 -1.43 -22.39
C CYS A 9 32.54 -0.48 -21.88
N ALA A 10 32.52 -0.15 -20.58
CA ALA A 10 31.58 0.83 -20.01
C ALA A 10 31.93 2.27 -20.39
N VAL A 11 33.21 2.64 -20.42
CA VAL A 11 33.65 4.01 -20.74
C VAL A 11 33.37 4.32 -22.21
N GLU A 12 33.71 3.41 -23.12
CA GLU A 12 33.41 3.59 -24.56
C GLU A 12 31.90 3.71 -24.83
N ARG A 13 31.07 2.88 -24.18
CA ARG A 13 29.61 2.95 -24.29
C ARG A 13 29.03 4.23 -23.72
N LEU A 14 29.54 4.71 -22.58
CA LEU A 14 29.15 5.98 -21.99
C LEU A 14 29.43 7.15 -22.94
N PHE A 15 30.62 7.15 -23.56
CA PHE A 15 30.98 8.17 -24.53
C PHE A 15 30.15 8.05 -25.82
N GLN A 16 29.82 6.85 -26.30
CA GLN A 16 28.92 6.67 -27.45
C GLN A 16 27.48 7.10 -27.15
N SER A 17 26.99 6.90 -25.92
CA SER A 17 25.64 7.30 -25.53
C SER A 17 25.49 8.81 -25.33
N THR A 18 26.60 9.53 -25.17
CA THR A 18 26.62 10.98 -24.88
C THR A 18 27.37 11.81 -25.92
N SER A 19 28.04 11.17 -26.88
CA SER A 19 28.83 11.83 -27.92
C SER A 19 28.01 12.81 -28.74
N ASP A 20 26.73 12.53 -28.97
CA ASP A 20 25.88 13.41 -29.77
C ASP A 20 25.69 14.80 -29.12
N ASN A 21 25.79 14.89 -27.79
CA ASN A 21 25.62 16.14 -27.03
C ASN A 21 26.95 16.82 -26.66
N LEU A 22 28.00 16.04 -26.37
CA LEU A 22 29.30 16.53 -25.89
C LEU A 22 30.39 16.57 -26.95
N ALA A 23 30.29 15.78 -28.03
CA ALA A 23 31.31 15.67 -29.07
C ALA A 23 31.10 16.64 -30.24
N MET A 24 30.46 17.80 -30.04
CA MET A 24 30.51 18.87 -31.02
C MET A 24 31.88 19.57 -30.94
N PRO A 25 32.80 19.32 -31.88
CA PRO A 25 34.10 19.96 -31.85
C PRO A 25 33.88 21.40 -32.33
N MET A 26 34.10 22.37 -31.45
CA MET A 26 34.24 23.82 -31.73
C MET A 26 33.06 24.76 -31.41
N LEU A 27 32.01 24.34 -30.73
CA LEU A 27 31.02 25.29 -30.18
C LEU A 27 31.34 25.66 -28.73
N PRO A 28 31.12 26.92 -28.30
CA PRO A 28 31.25 27.32 -26.90
C PRO A 28 30.29 26.50 -26.03
N ILE A 29 30.82 25.59 -25.21
CA ILE A 29 30.00 24.79 -24.29
C ILE A 29 29.53 25.70 -23.15
N ARG A 30 28.22 25.87 -23.03
CA ARG A 30 27.64 26.58 -21.89
C ARG A 30 27.83 25.73 -20.63
N VAL A 31 28.33 26.34 -19.56
CA VAL A 31 28.58 25.65 -18.27
C VAL A 31 27.35 24.86 -17.81
N LYS A 32 26.15 25.45 -17.89
CA LYS A 32 24.89 24.79 -17.53
C LYS A 32 24.57 23.55 -18.37
N ALA A 33 24.97 23.53 -19.64
CA ALA A 33 24.75 22.38 -20.51
C ALA A 33 25.72 21.24 -20.14
N ALA A 34 27.01 21.56 -19.94
CA ALA A 34 27.99 20.59 -19.47
C ALA A 34 27.62 20.02 -18.09
N GLU A 35 27.16 20.87 -17.17
CA GLU A 35 26.69 20.47 -15.84
C GLU A 35 25.55 19.44 -15.94
N ARG A 36 24.52 19.75 -16.73
CA ARG A 36 23.39 18.83 -16.93
C ARG A 36 23.84 17.48 -17.50
N GLU A 37 24.69 17.48 -18.53
CA GLU A 37 25.16 16.23 -19.13
C GLU A 37 25.99 15.39 -18.14
N LEU A 38 26.86 16.02 -17.35
CA LEU A 38 27.62 15.31 -16.31
C LEU A 38 26.72 14.71 -15.23
N LEU A 39 25.66 15.43 -14.85
CA LEU A 39 24.65 14.92 -13.93
C LEU A 39 23.89 13.74 -14.52
N LEU A 40 23.47 13.82 -15.78
CA LEU A 40 22.80 12.69 -16.44
C LEU A 40 23.71 11.47 -16.57
N MET A 41 24.99 11.67 -16.86
CA MET A 41 25.95 10.56 -16.87
C MET A 41 26.14 9.95 -15.48
N SER A 42 26.07 10.78 -14.42
CA SER A 42 26.15 10.31 -13.02
C SER A 42 24.87 9.62 -12.56
N ASP A 43 23.74 9.87 -13.23
CA ASP A 43 22.46 9.19 -12.96
C ASP A 43 22.42 7.78 -13.60
N LEU A 44 23.39 7.40 -14.43
CA LEU A 44 23.49 6.05 -15.02
C LEU A 44 23.95 5.02 -14.00
N ALA A 45 23.43 3.79 -14.15
CA ALA A 45 23.56 2.73 -13.16
C ALA A 45 25.02 2.45 -12.75
N GLY A 46 25.28 2.63 -11.46
CA GLY A 46 26.57 2.32 -10.84
C GLY A 46 27.72 3.22 -11.26
N LEU A 47 27.49 4.31 -11.99
CA LEU A 47 28.57 5.22 -12.39
C LEU A 47 28.76 6.35 -11.37
N SER A 48 30.01 6.61 -11.03
CA SER A 48 30.43 7.81 -10.30
C SER A 48 31.37 8.61 -11.19
N ILE A 49 31.05 9.89 -11.40
CA ILE A 49 31.77 10.75 -12.34
C ILE A 49 32.21 12.02 -11.64
N GLU A 50 33.54 12.20 -11.56
CA GLU A 50 34.17 13.42 -11.07
C GLU A 50 34.73 14.20 -12.26
N GLY A 51 34.18 15.38 -12.54
CA GLY A 51 34.65 16.28 -13.60
C GLY A 51 35.54 17.40 -13.05
N THR A 52 36.78 17.50 -13.54
CA THR A 52 37.70 18.60 -13.22
C THR A 52 38.05 19.39 -14.47
N PHE A 53 37.78 20.70 -14.47
CA PHE A 53 38.19 21.58 -15.55
C PHE A 53 39.65 22.02 -15.34
N VAL A 54 40.51 21.70 -16.30
CA VAL A 54 41.93 22.05 -16.30
C VAL A 54 42.19 23.01 -17.45
N ARG A 55 42.71 24.20 -17.15
CA ARG A 55 43.18 25.12 -18.18
C ARG A 55 44.62 24.75 -18.57
N PRO A 56 44.90 24.37 -19.83
CA PRO A 56 46.26 24.08 -20.26
C PRO A 56 47.14 25.33 -20.19
N GLU A 57 48.40 25.18 -19.79
CA GLU A 57 49.38 26.27 -19.84
C GLU A 57 49.59 26.73 -21.30
N GLY A 58 49.58 28.04 -21.53
CA GLY A 58 49.73 28.63 -22.87
C GLY A 58 48.46 28.68 -23.72
N ALA A 59 47.31 28.19 -23.24
CA ALA A 59 46.06 28.24 -23.98
C ALA A 59 45.47 29.66 -24.04
N THR A 60 45.37 30.22 -25.25
CA THR A 60 44.72 31.52 -25.55
C THR A 60 43.19 31.44 -25.52
N GLY A 61 42.62 30.25 -25.41
CA GLY A 61 41.18 29.97 -25.25
C GLY A 61 40.92 28.47 -25.06
N GLY A 62 39.75 28.12 -24.51
CA GLY A 62 39.36 26.73 -24.23
C GLY A 62 39.97 26.13 -22.95
N GLY A 63 39.57 24.91 -22.62
CA GLY A 63 40.14 24.13 -21.52
C GLY A 63 39.75 22.66 -21.62
N LEU A 64 40.38 21.84 -20.78
CA LEU A 64 40.27 20.39 -20.79
C LEU A 64 39.38 19.94 -19.63
N LEU A 65 38.25 19.31 -19.94
CA LEU A 65 37.41 18.67 -18.93
C LEU A 65 37.93 17.24 -18.72
N ARG A 66 38.59 17.01 -17.58
CA ARG A 66 39.05 15.68 -17.18
C ARG A 66 37.95 14.99 -16.41
N LEU A 67 37.49 13.85 -16.89
CA LEU A 67 36.52 13.00 -16.22
C LEU A 67 37.24 11.82 -15.57
N LYS A 68 36.98 11.60 -14.29
CA LYS A 68 37.34 10.38 -13.58
C LYS A 68 36.06 9.60 -13.34
N ILE A 69 36.00 8.40 -13.92
CA ILE A 69 34.81 7.56 -13.92
C ILE A 69 35.12 6.31 -13.10
N ALA A 70 34.28 6.00 -12.13
CA ALA A 70 34.29 4.74 -11.39
C ALA A 70 32.97 4.01 -11.60
N GLN A 71 32.97 2.67 -11.48
CA GLN A 71 31.77 1.86 -11.67
C GLN A 71 31.60 0.82 -10.56
N ASP A 72 30.47 0.88 -9.87
CA ASP A 72 30.03 -0.11 -8.88
C ASP A 72 29.02 -1.07 -9.52
N ARG A 73 29.43 -2.32 -9.70
CA ARG A 73 28.62 -3.36 -10.37
C ARG A 73 27.46 -3.86 -9.53
N SER A 74 27.58 -3.77 -8.21
CA SER A 74 26.56 -4.26 -7.30
C SER A 74 26.71 -3.64 -5.92
N GLU A 75 25.57 -3.44 -5.26
CA GLU A 75 25.50 -3.01 -3.86
C GLU A 75 24.44 -3.86 -3.14
N GLY A 76 24.66 -4.12 -1.86
CA GLY A 76 23.74 -4.91 -1.04
C GLY A 76 23.60 -4.33 0.35
N VAL A 77 22.36 -4.18 0.81
CA VAL A 77 22.03 -3.72 2.16
C VAL A 77 21.12 -4.75 2.81
N ILE A 78 21.48 -5.16 4.02
CA ILE A 78 20.65 -6.00 4.87
C ILE A 78 20.29 -5.18 6.10
N GLY A 79 18.99 -4.99 6.31
CA GLY A 79 18.42 -4.25 7.41
C GLY A 79 17.59 -5.15 8.32
N LEU A 80 17.66 -4.85 9.62
CA LEU A 80 16.77 -5.39 10.64
C LEU A 80 16.13 -4.20 11.36
N ASP A 81 14.81 -4.21 11.44
CA ASP A 81 14.05 -3.17 12.13
C ASP A 81 12.94 -3.78 13.00
N ASN A 82 12.32 -2.91 13.80
CA ASN A 82 11.19 -3.25 14.66
C ASN A 82 9.84 -2.73 14.11
N LEU A 83 9.70 -2.62 12.78
CA LEU A 83 8.45 -2.21 12.12
C LEU A 83 7.45 -3.38 11.96
N GLY A 84 7.82 -4.55 12.45
CA GLY A 84 6.91 -5.70 12.53
C GLY A 84 5.71 -5.42 13.44
N SER A 85 4.58 -6.07 13.17
CA SER A 85 3.35 -5.91 13.94
C SER A 85 3.11 -7.08 14.89
N ASP A 86 2.20 -6.90 15.86
CA ASP A 86 1.75 -7.97 16.77
C ASP A 86 1.19 -9.21 16.04
N THR A 87 0.82 -9.09 14.76
CA THR A 87 0.27 -10.18 13.96
C THR A 87 1.35 -11.00 13.23
N VAL A 88 2.46 -10.38 12.82
CA VAL A 88 3.53 -11.05 12.05
C VAL A 88 4.85 -11.19 12.81
N GLY A 89 4.95 -10.58 14.00
CA GLY A 89 6.14 -10.56 14.85
C GLY A 89 6.78 -9.16 14.86
N PRO A 90 7.49 -8.78 15.93
CA PRO A 90 7.98 -7.42 16.12
C PRO A 90 9.19 -7.05 15.25
N LEU A 91 9.80 -8.02 14.57
CA LEU A 91 11.02 -7.81 13.78
C LEU A 91 10.75 -8.04 12.30
N GLN A 92 11.28 -7.14 11.46
CA GLN A 92 11.29 -7.27 10.01
C GLN A 92 12.75 -7.27 9.52
N MET A 93 13.04 -8.15 8.55
CA MET A 93 14.32 -8.15 7.85
C MET A 93 14.06 -7.76 6.41
N ALA A 94 14.79 -6.75 5.94
CA ALA A 94 14.77 -6.30 4.56
C ALA A 94 16.16 -6.50 3.94
N ASN A 95 16.19 -7.10 2.76
CA ASN A 95 17.38 -7.26 1.96
C ASN A 95 17.15 -6.53 0.65
N VAL A 96 18.02 -5.59 0.31
CA VAL A 96 18.00 -4.89 -0.97
C VAL A 96 19.32 -5.15 -1.65
N VAL A 97 19.28 -5.77 -2.83
CA VAL A 97 20.46 -6.01 -3.66
C VAL A 97 20.25 -5.33 -4.99
N THR A 98 21.18 -4.47 -5.37
CA THR A 98 21.17 -3.73 -6.62
C THR A 98 22.30 -4.22 -7.50
N PHE A 99 21.99 -4.55 -8.75
CA PHE A 99 22.95 -4.87 -9.81
C PHE A 99 22.89 -3.76 -10.86
N ASN A 100 24.06 -3.25 -11.24
CA ASN A 100 24.21 -2.16 -12.19
C ASN A 100 24.90 -2.64 -13.46
N ASP A 101 24.34 -2.32 -14.63
CA ASP A 101 24.91 -2.62 -15.95
C ASP A 101 25.24 -4.12 -16.15
N ALA A 102 24.39 -5.00 -15.61
CA ALA A 102 24.46 -6.46 -15.74
C ALA A 102 24.14 -6.96 -17.17
N LEU A 103 23.30 -6.24 -17.91
CA LEU A 103 22.89 -6.50 -19.30
C LEU A 103 23.60 -5.56 -20.28
N HIS A 104 24.58 -4.80 -19.81
CA HIS A 104 25.35 -3.86 -20.62
C HIS A 104 24.49 -2.75 -21.26
N GLY A 105 23.44 -2.29 -20.57
CA GLY A 105 22.59 -1.18 -20.99
C GLY A 105 22.57 0.00 -20.01
N PHE A 106 23.51 0.08 -19.05
CA PHE A 106 23.43 0.98 -17.90
C PHE A 106 22.12 0.86 -17.11
N GLU A 107 21.55 -0.34 -17.08
CA GLU A 107 20.33 -0.62 -16.36
C GLU A 107 20.59 -0.90 -14.88
N THR A 108 19.61 -0.60 -14.04
CA THR A 108 19.61 -0.93 -12.63
C THR A 108 18.58 -2.03 -12.40
N THR A 109 19.03 -3.15 -11.82
CA THR A 109 18.15 -4.22 -11.36
C THR A 109 18.21 -4.30 -9.84
N THR A 110 17.11 -4.02 -9.17
CA THR A 110 17.00 -4.07 -7.71
C THR A 110 16.10 -5.23 -7.30
N LEU A 111 16.64 -6.13 -6.47
CA LEU A 111 15.91 -7.21 -5.81
C LEU A 111 15.71 -6.83 -4.36
N THR A 112 14.46 -6.79 -3.92
CA THR A 112 14.09 -6.52 -2.53
C THR A 112 13.37 -7.74 -1.96
N GLY A 113 13.89 -8.27 -0.86
CA GLY A 113 13.27 -9.35 -0.11
C GLY A 113 12.98 -8.88 1.29
N VAL A 114 11.72 -8.95 1.71
CA VAL A 114 11.29 -8.58 3.06
C VAL A 114 10.59 -9.75 3.72
N ILE A 115 11.04 -10.12 4.91
CA ILE A 115 10.46 -11.22 5.69
C ILE A 115 10.31 -10.83 7.16
N THR A 116 9.54 -11.61 7.90
CA THR A 116 9.54 -11.59 9.36
C THR A 116 10.36 -12.77 9.88
N PRO A 117 11.58 -12.55 10.42
CA PRO A 117 12.53 -13.65 10.67
C PRO A 117 12.03 -14.76 11.61
N GLN A 118 11.18 -14.39 12.57
CA GLN A 118 10.61 -15.34 13.53
C GLN A 118 9.54 -16.23 12.92
N HIS A 119 8.86 -15.74 11.87
CA HIS A 119 7.77 -16.42 11.18
C HIS A 119 7.79 -16.11 9.68
N PRO A 120 8.77 -16.61 8.91
CA PRO A 120 8.96 -16.25 7.50
C PRO A 120 7.76 -16.59 6.60
N ASP A 121 6.95 -17.55 7.03
CA ASP A 121 5.70 -17.99 6.42
C ASP A 121 4.55 -16.97 6.59
N ARG A 122 4.60 -16.11 7.61
CA ARG A 122 3.52 -15.14 7.90
C ARG A 122 3.52 -13.90 7.02
N MET A 123 4.70 -13.45 6.63
CA MET A 123 4.82 -12.34 5.70
C MET A 123 6.12 -12.49 4.92
N SER A 124 5.97 -12.54 3.59
CA SER A 124 7.08 -12.41 2.66
C SER A 124 6.70 -11.48 1.53
N LEU A 125 7.60 -10.54 1.21
CA LEU A 125 7.54 -9.71 0.03
C LEU A 125 8.80 -9.96 -0.78
N VAL A 126 8.61 -10.23 -2.07
CA VAL A 126 9.69 -10.28 -3.05
C VAL A 126 9.36 -9.26 -4.13
N GLN A 127 10.27 -8.33 -4.35
CA GLN A 127 10.15 -7.34 -5.40
C GLN A 127 11.39 -7.40 -6.30
N MET A 128 11.15 -7.32 -7.61
CA MET A 128 12.16 -7.09 -8.62
C MET A 128 11.79 -5.81 -9.35
N MET A 129 12.68 -4.84 -9.34
CA MET A 129 12.57 -3.63 -10.14
C MET A 129 13.70 -3.61 -11.16
N GLN A 130 13.37 -3.26 -12.39
CA GLN A 130 14.36 -3.07 -13.44
C GLN A 130 14.11 -1.73 -14.13
N SER A 131 15.14 -0.90 -14.22
CA SER A 131 15.11 0.43 -14.85
C SER A 131 16.20 0.53 -15.91
N TYR A 132 15.82 0.94 -17.12
CA TYR A 132 16.72 1.13 -18.25
C TYR A 132 16.74 2.60 -18.67
N PRO A 133 17.91 3.21 -18.88
CA PRO A 133 17.99 4.49 -19.57
C PRO A 133 17.57 4.33 -21.04
N VAL A 134 16.87 5.33 -21.55
CA VAL A 134 16.36 5.38 -22.92
C VAL A 134 16.97 6.60 -23.63
N GLY A 135 17.99 6.34 -24.44
CA GLY A 135 18.74 7.37 -25.15
C GLY A 135 19.58 8.25 -24.21
N SER A 136 19.90 9.46 -24.68
CA SER A 136 20.81 10.40 -23.99
C SER A 136 20.10 11.50 -23.18
N SER A 137 18.77 11.55 -23.24
CA SER A 137 17.99 12.67 -22.71
C SER A 137 17.81 12.66 -21.18
N GLY A 138 18.15 11.53 -20.53
CA GLY A 138 17.86 11.24 -19.13
C GLY A 138 16.54 10.49 -18.91
N LEU A 139 15.77 10.21 -19.96
CA LEU A 139 14.59 9.34 -19.86
C LEU A 139 15.01 7.95 -19.39
N SER A 140 14.25 7.39 -18.45
CA SER A 140 14.34 5.98 -18.07
C SER A 140 12.98 5.32 -18.19
N ALA A 141 13.00 4.04 -18.52
CA ALA A 141 11.84 3.17 -18.62
C ALA A 141 12.10 1.89 -17.85
N GLY A 142 11.09 1.38 -17.17
CA GLY A 142 11.29 0.20 -16.37
C GLY A 142 9.99 -0.46 -15.95
N TYR A 143 10.15 -1.52 -15.18
CA TYR A 143 9.04 -2.21 -14.56
C TYR A 143 9.41 -2.69 -13.15
N SER A 144 8.40 -2.87 -12.32
CA SER A 144 8.51 -3.44 -10.99
C SER A 144 7.49 -4.56 -10.85
N LEU A 145 7.96 -5.75 -10.50
CA LEU A 145 7.14 -6.89 -10.14
C LEU A 145 7.22 -7.08 -8.64
N VAL A 146 6.07 -7.09 -7.98
CA VAL A 146 5.95 -7.32 -6.55
C VAL A 146 5.09 -8.55 -6.33
N TYR A 147 5.62 -9.49 -5.57
CA TYR A 147 4.88 -10.62 -5.04
C TYR A 147 4.85 -10.51 -3.52
N LEU A 148 3.64 -10.42 -2.96
CA LEU A 148 3.41 -10.34 -1.53
C LEU A 148 2.57 -11.54 -1.12
N ARG A 149 3.05 -12.27 -0.12
CA ARG A 149 2.31 -13.31 0.58
C ARG A 149 2.17 -12.88 2.04
N GLN A 150 0.92 -12.80 2.49
CA GLN A 150 0.59 -12.53 3.89
C GLN A 150 -0.34 -13.60 4.41
N HIS A 151 0.11 -14.22 5.49
CA HIS A 151 -0.59 -15.21 6.28
C HIS A 151 -0.66 -14.62 7.71
N PRO A 152 -1.55 -13.63 7.95
CA PRO A 152 -1.64 -12.94 9.23
C PRO A 152 -2.32 -13.84 10.26
N ASP A 153 -1.56 -14.78 10.80
CA ASP A 153 -2.03 -15.68 11.86
C ASP A 153 -2.03 -14.92 13.20
N GLY A 154 -3.13 -14.19 13.46
CA GLY A 154 -3.37 -13.48 14.71
C GLY A 154 -3.74 -14.42 15.85
N GLY A 155 -2.78 -15.25 16.29
CA GLY A 155 -2.91 -16.14 17.43
C GLY A 155 -4.16 -17.05 17.39
N ALA A 156 -4.53 -17.62 18.53
CA ALA A 156 -5.69 -18.50 18.69
C ALA A 156 -7.05 -17.78 18.50
N GLY A 157 -7.19 -16.88 17.52
CA GLY A 157 -8.42 -16.11 17.25
C GLY A 157 -8.67 -15.80 15.77
N ALA A 158 -7.61 -15.73 14.95
CA ALA A 158 -7.69 -15.16 13.62
C ALA A 158 -8.19 -16.13 12.54
N PRO A 159 -8.94 -15.63 11.54
CA PRO A 159 -9.25 -16.38 10.35
C PRO A 159 -7.99 -16.58 9.49
N ASP A 160 -7.80 -17.80 9.00
CA ASP A 160 -6.78 -18.17 8.02
C ASP A 160 -7.13 -17.50 6.69
N ILE A 161 -6.48 -16.37 6.42
CA ILE A 161 -6.73 -15.56 5.23
C ILE A 161 -5.39 -15.37 4.54
N ASP A 162 -5.17 -16.25 3.58
CA ASP A 162 -4.05 -16.19 2.67
C ASP A 162 -4.30 -15.06 1.68
N VAL A 163 -3.57 -13.96 1.85
CA VAL A 163 -3.55 -12.87 0.87
C VAL A 163 -2.32 -13.06 0.01
N THR A 164 -2.55 -13.44 -1.24
CA THR A 164 -1.52 -13.44 -2.27
C THR A 164 -1.79 -12.30 -3.23
N SER A 165 -0.84 -11.37 -3.33
CA SER A 165 -0.94 -10.23 -4.23
C SER A 165 0.24 -10.21 -5.17
N ALA A 166 -0.05 -10.22 -6.47
CA ALA A 166 0.94 -9.96 -7.51
C ALA A 166 0.64 -8.58 -8.12
N MET A 167 1.66 -7.74 -8.21
CA MET A 167 1.55 -6.39 -8.77
C MET A 167 2.64 -6.21 -9.81
N GLY A 168 2.26 -5.69 -10.97
CA GLY A 168 3.19 -5.30 -12.03
C GLY A 168 3.00 -3.82 -12.34
N THR A 169 4.05 -3.04 -12.19
CA THR A 169 4.04 -1.62 -12.53
C THR A 169 5.01 -1.39 -13.66
N ALA A 170 4.57 -0.82 -14.78
CA ALA A 170 5.45 -0.26 -15.80
C ALA A 170 5.57 1.24 -15.54
N PHE A 171 6.78 1.80 -15.65
CA PHE A 171 7.02 3.21 -15.39
C PHE A 171 7.95 3.86 -16.43
N LEU A 172 7.76 5.16 -16.60
CA LEU A 172 8.65 6.08 -17.33
C LEU A 172 9.01 7.22 -16.39
N SER A 173 10.28 7.61 -16.36
CA SER A 173 10.77 8.74 -15.55
C SER A 173 11.68 9.65 -16.37
N TYR A 174 11.41 10.96 -16.34
CA TYR A 174 12.12 11.97 -17.12
C TYR A 174 12.54 13.16 -16.25
N PRO A 175 13.84 13.55 -16.25
CA PRO A 175 14.32 14.73 -15.54
C PRO A 175 14.10 16.01 -16.36
N PHE A 176 12.97 16.69 -16.14
CA PHE A 176 12.69 18.00 -16.74
C PHE A 176 13.71 19.07 -16.33
N VAL A 177 14.13 19.05 -15.06
CA VAL A 177 15.18 19.91 -14.53
C VAL A 177 16.19 19.04 -13.80
N ARG A 178 17.46 19.15 -14.17
CA ARG A 178 18.58 18.47 -13.49
C ARG A 178 19.77 19.42 -13.43
N THR A 179 19.95 20.06 -12.28
CA THR A 179 21.10 20.89 -11.92
C THR A 179 21.69 20.40 -10.59
N LEU A 180 22.82 20.95 -10.18
CA LEU A 180 23.45 20.62 -8.89
C LEU A 180 22.58 20.99 -7.69
N ASP A 181 21.79 22.06 -7.79
CA ASP A 181 20.99 22.60 -6.69
C ASP A 181 19.50 22.21 -6.74
N ARG A 182 19.00 21.77 -7.91
CA ARG A 182 17.57 21.52 -8.14
C ARG A 182 17.36 20.34 -9.07
N SER A 183 16.29 19.59 -8.80
CA SER A 183 15.79 18.56 -9.69
C SER A 183 14.27 18.58 -9.77
N LEU A 184 13.73 18.43 -10.97
CA LEU A 184 12.31 18.21 -11.23
C LEU A 184 12.16 16.99 -12.14
N TRP A 185 11.49 15.96 -11.63
CA TRP A 185 11.24 14.72 -12.32
C TRP A 185 9.76 14.60 -12.68
N GLY A 186 9.48 14.13 -13.89
CA GLY A 186 8.17 13.68 -14.31
C GLY A 186 8.14 12.17 -14.35
N GLN A 187 7.11 11.56 -13.77
CA GLN A 187 6.94 10.11 -13.75
C GLN A 187 5.54 9.74 -14.23
N ALA A 188 5.47 8.73 -15.09
CA ALA A 188 4.22 8.13 -15.55
C ALA A 188 4.26 6.64 -15.23
N GLU A 189 3.21 6.13 -14.59
CA GLU A 189 3.14 4.75 -14.14
C GLU A 189 1.82 4.11 -14.55
N LEU A 190 1.90 2.85 -14.95
CA LEU A 190 0.75 1.98 -15.15
C LEU A 190 0.91 0.78 -14.23
N THR A 191 0.01 0.65 -13.25
CA THR A 191 0.01 -0.47 -12.30
C THR A 191 -1.13 -1.43 -12.60
N ILE A 192 -0.78 -2.70 -12.78
CA ILE A 192 -1.69 -3.83 -12.90
C ILE A 192 -1.54 -4.66 -11.62
N ARG A 193 -2.66 -5.12 -11.08
CA ARG A 193 -2.70 -5.81 -9.80
C ARG A 193 -3.65 -7.00 -9.90
N ASN A 194 -3.16 -8.16 -9.51
CA ASN A 194 -3.96 -9.35 -9.27
C ASN A 194 -3.92 -9.68 -7.77
N GLU A 195 -5.01 -9.37 -7.07
CA GLU A 195 -5.20 -9.75 -5.68
C GLU A 195 -6.08 -11.01 -5.66
N ASP A 196 -5.45 -12.16 -5.47
CA ASP A 196 -6.13 -13.42 -5.19
C ASP A 196 -6.28 -13.53 -3.67
N VAL A 197 -7.39 -13.00 -3.18
CA VAL A 197 -7.89 -13.33 -1.84
C VAL A 197 -8.61 -14.66 -1.96
N ASP A 198 -8.20 -15.68 -1.21
CA ASP A 198 -8.89 -16.97 -1.24
C ASP A 198 -10.30 -16.81 -0.62
N PHE A 199 -11.33 -16.73 -1.48
CA PHE A 199 -12.73 -16.60 -1.11
C PHE A 199 -13.43 -17.93 -0.82
N ARG A 200 -12.70 -19.06 -0.69
CA ARG A 200 -13.26 -20.42 -0.47
C ARG A 200 -14.16 -20.60 0.75
N SER A 201 -14.37 -19.57 1.58
CA SER A 201 -15.37 -19.65 2.64
C SER A 201 -16.80 -19.55 2.07
N PRO A 202 -17.74 -20.41 2.50
CA PRO A 202 -19.11 -20.49 1.98
C PRO A 202 -20.02 -19.32 2.43
N ARG A 203 -19.55 -18.07 2.31
CA ARG A 203 -20.21 -16.87 2.86
C ARG A 203 -21.03 -16.06 1.86
N ARG A 204 -21.15 -16.56 0.62
CA ARG A 204 -21.90 -15.93 -0.49
C ARG A 204 -21.57 -14.44 -0.66
N LEU A 205 -20.28 -14.10 -0.52
CA LEU A 205 -19.78 -12.75 -0.69
C LEU A 205 -19.82 -12.38 -2.18
N ASP A 206 -20.53 -11.30 -2.53
CA ASP A 206 -20.48 -10.75 -3.89
C ASP A 206 -19.08 -10.17 -4.17
N LYS A 207 -18.32 -10.87 -5.01
CA LYS A 207 -16.93 -10.53 -5.35
C LYS A 207 -16.84 -9.19 -6.07
N ALA A 208 -17.77 -8.89 -6.97
CA ALA A 208 -17.73 -7.65 -7.74
C ALA A 208 -18.01 -6.45 -6.84
N LEU A 209 -19.03 -6.57 -5.98
CA LEU A 209 -19.35 -5.54 -5.00
C LEU A 209 -18.21 -5.35 -3.99
N PHE A 210 -17.62 -6.43 -3.47
CA PHE A 210 -16.52 -6.31 -2.51
C PHE A 210 -15.27 -5.66 -3.12
N GLN A 211 -14.91 -6.02 -4.36
CA GLN A 211 -13.81 -5.37 -5.08
C GLN A 211 -14.10 -3.88 -5.34
N GLU A 212 -15.34 -3.52 -5.67
CA GLU A 212 -15.75 -2.11 -5.78
C GLU A 212 -15.61 -1.39 -4.42
N LEU A 213 -16.10 -1.98 -3.34
CA LEU A 213 -15.99 -1.41 -1.99
C LEU A 213 -14.53 -1.24 -1.54
N ALA A 214 -13.64 -2.15 -1.95
CA ALA A 214 -12.21 -2.09 -1.67
C ALA A 214 -11.51 -0.91 -2.36
N THR A 215 -12.09 -0.32 -3.42
CA THR A 215 -11.55 0.90 -4.04
C THR A 215 -11.70 2.15 -3.16
N GLY A 216 -12.53 2.08 -2.11
CA GLY A 216 -12.79 3.21 -1.21
C GLY A 216 -13.64 4.34 -1.82
N ARG A 217 -14.15 4.19 -3.05
CA ARG A 217 -14.96 5.22 -3.72
C ARG A 217 -16.19 5.62 -2.91
N TRP A 218 -16.90 4.64 -2.37
CA TRP A 218 -18.09 4.84 -1.53
C TRP A 218 -17.81 5.70 -0.29
N ILE A 219 -16.59 5.68 0.26
CA ILE A 219 -16.18 6.53 1.39
C ILE A 219 -16.10 7.99 0.94
N LYS A 220 -15.51 8.24 -0.24
CA LYS A 220 -15.40 9.59 -0.82
C LYS A 220 -16.76 10.15 -1.20
N GLU A 221 -17.66 9.30 -1.68
CA GLU A 221 -19.05 9.62 -2.02
C GLU A 221 -19.96 9.73 -0.79
N LYS A 222 -19.42 9.58 0.43
CA LYS A 222 -20.15 9.68 1.70
C LYS A 222 -21.34 8.71 1.78
N ARG A 223 -21.18 7.53 1.18
CA ARG A 223 -22.17 6.45 1.20
C ARG A 223 -21.95 5.56 2.42
N ASN A 224 -23.00 4.86 2.82
CA ASN A 224 -22.94 3.92 3.94
C ASN A 224 -22.69 2.49 3.44
N LEU A 225 -22.26 1.61 4.34
CA LEU A 225 -22.10 0.19 4.06
C LEU A 225 -22.66 -0.63 5.23
N LEU A 226 -23.63 -1.50 4.93
CA LEU A 226 -24.24 -2.39 5.92
C LEU A 226 -23.78 -3.82 5.65
N ILE A 227 -23.05 -4.40 6.61
CA ILE A 227 -22.60 -5.80 6.56
C ILE A 227 -23.45 -6.61 7.55
N THR A 228 -24.35 -7.44 7.03
CA THR A 228 -25.26 -8.25 7.85
C THR A 228 -24.96 -9.74 7.69
N GLY A 229 -25.42 -10.58 8.61
CA GLY A 229 -25.24 -12.03 8.52
C GLY A 229 -25.05 -12.71 9.87
N PRO A 230 -25.06 -14.05 9.95
CA PRO A 230 -25.06 -14.78 11.21
C PRO A 230 -23.74 -14.63 12.00
N CYS A 231 -23.74 -15.06 13.27
CA CYS A 231 -22.55 -14.95 14.12
C CYS A 231 -21.36 -15.73 13.53
N GLY A 232 -20.16 -15.14 13.58
CA GLY A 232 -18.93 -15.82 13.18
C GLY A 232 -18.65 -15.86 11.67
N VAL A 233 -19.46 -15.25 10.82
CA VAL A 233 -19.19 -15.17 9.36
C VAL A 233 -18.18 -14.08 8.95
N GLY A 234 -17.49 -13.46 9.91
CA GLY A 234 -16.41 -12.50 9.63
C GLY A 234 -16.85 -11.08 9.25
N LYS A 235 -18.06 -10.64 9.63
CA LYS A 235 -18.54 -9.25 9.43
C LYS A 235 -17.56 -8.20 9.96
N THR A 236 -17.17 -8.33 11.23
CA THR A 236 -16.20 -7.44 11.89
C THR A 236 -14.85 -7.47 11.20
N TRP A 237 -14.42 -8.65 10.72
CA TRP A 237 -13.15 -8.77 9.98
C TRP A 237 -13.20 -7.98 8.66
N LEU A 238 -14.27 -8.12 7.88
CA LEU A 238 -14.44 -7.39 6.62
C LEU A 238 -14.52 -5.87 6.86
N ALA A 239 -15.23 -5.44 7.92
CA ALA A 239 -15.27 -4.03 8.31
C ALA A 239 -13.88 -3.48 8.64
N CYS A 240 -13.09 -4.23 9.41
CA CYS A 240 -11.71 -3.86 9.74
C CYS A 240 -10.80 -3.86 8.50
N ALA A 241 -10.95 -4.82 7.58
CA ALA A 241 -10.16 -4.88 6.36
C ALA A 241 -10.41 -3.65 5.46
N LEU A 242 -11.68 -3.28 5.27
CA LEU A 242 -12.06 -2.05 4.54
C LEU A 242 -11.58 -0.79 5.28
N GLY A 243 -11.69 -0.76 6.61
CA GLY A 243 -11.17 0.35 7.43
C GLY A 243 -9.65 0.51 7.30
N GLN A 244 -8.89 -0.57 7.37
CA GLN A 244 -7.43 -0.53 7.19
C GLN A 244 -7.04 -0.09 5.77
N ARG A 245 -7.78 -0.54 4.75
CA ARG A 245 -7.59 -0.05 3.38
C ARG A 245 -7.81 1.45 3.29
N ALA A 246 -8.89 1.96 3.89
CA ALA A 246 -9.17 3.39 3.94
C ALA A 246 -8.07 4.19 4.66
N CYS A 247 -7.52 3.68 5.76
CA CYS A 247 -6.36 4.29 6.43
C CYS A 247 -5.13 4.38 5.50
N ARG A 248 -4.86 3.32 4.72
CA ARG A 248 -3.76 3.33 3.72
C ARG A 248 -3.98 4.34 2.59
N ASP A 249 -5.24 4.65 2.29
CA ASP A 249 -5.63 5.68 1.34
C ASP A 249 -5.78 7.07 2.00
N ASN A 250 -5.15 7.28 3.18
CA ASN A 250 -5.14 8.51 3.98
C ASN A 250 -6.51 9.02 4.48
N ALA A 251 -7.50 8.14 4.59
CA ALA A 251 -8.79 8.49 5.21
C ALA A 251 -8.72 8.37 6.73
N THR A 252 -9.40 9.28 7.44
CA THR A 252 -9.57 9.18 8.89
C THR A 252 -10.65 8.16 9.24
N VAL A 253 -10.28 7.12 10.01
CA VAL A 253 -11.20 6.02 10.37
C VAL A 253 -11.35 5.92 11.87
N ILE A 254 -12.59 5.85 12.36
CA ILE A 254 -12.90 5.55 13.76
C ILE A 254 -13.66 4.23 13.83
N TYR A 255 -13.16 3.30 14.61
CA TYR A 255 -13.85 2.04 14.92
C TYR A 255 -14.40 2.06 16.34
N LYS A 256 -15.69 1.73 16.48
CA LYS A 256 -16.38 1.62 17.77
C LYS A 256 -17.30 0.40 17.76
N ARG A 257 -17.23 -0.43 18.81
CA ARG A 257 -18.31 -1.39 19.09
C ARG A 257 -19.47 -0.64 19.70
N LEU A 258 -20.66 -0.77 19.12
CA LEU A 258 -21.81 0.08 19.43
C LEU A 258 -22.22 0.03 20.91
N PRO A 259 -22.27 -1.12 21.60
CA PRO A 259 -22.57 -1.16 23.03
C PRO A 259 -21.54 -0.41 23.90
N ARG A 260 -20.25 -0.48 23.53
CA ARG A 260 -19.19 0.24 24.22
C ARG A 260 -19.24 1.74 23.95
N LEU A 261 -19.58 2.13 22.72
CA LEU A 261 -19.80 3.53 22.36
C LEU A 261 -20.90 4.14 23.20
N PHE A 262 -22.04 3.46 23.35
CA PHE A 262 -23.13 3.94 24.19
C PHE A 262 -22.72 4.14 25.65
N SER A 263 -21.95 3.20 26.21
CA SER A 263 -21.42 3.34 27.57
C SER A 263 -20.46 4.53 27.70
N GLU A 264 -19.62 4.75 26.68
CA GLU A 264 -18.70 5.89 26.61
C GLU A 264 -19.43 7.24 26.50
N LEU A 265 -20.48 7.32 25.68
CA LEU A 265 -21.29 8.53 25.50
C LEU A 265 -22.07 8.88 26.76
N GLN A 266 -22.65 7.88 27.44
CA GLN A 266 -23.34 8.09 28.72
C GLN A 266 -22.39 8.72 29.76
N LEU A 267 -21.19 8.16 29.93
CA LEU A 267 -20.18 8.73 30.85
C LEU A 267 -19.73 10.13 30.40
N ALA A 268 -19.64 10.37 29.09
CA ALA A 268 -19.22 11.64 28.53
C ALA A 268 -20.27 12.75 28.72
N HIS A 269 -21.55 12.41 28.86
CA HIS A 269 -22.59 13.35 29.27
C HIS A 269 -22.41 13.74 30.74
N ASP A 270 -22.12 12.77 31.61
CA ASP A 270 -21.97 12.99 33.05
C ASP A 270 -20.75 13.87 33.40
N ASP A 271 -19.66 13.79 32.64
CA ASP A 271 -18.42 14.54 32.87
C ASP A 271 -18.13 15.66 31.85
N GLY A 272 -19.09 15.96 30.96
CA GLY A 272 -19.02 17.07 30.01
C GLY A 272 -18.12 16.86 28.79
N ARG A 273 -17.58 15.65 28.55
CA ARG A 273 -16.75 15.33 27.38
C ARG A 273 -17.54 15.08 26.09
N PHE A 274 -18.87 14.96 26.14
CA PHE A 274 -19.72 14.59 25.01
C PHE A 274 -19.45 15.42 23.73
N PRO A 275 -19.44 16.78 23.76
CA PRO A 275 -19.23 17.58 22.55
C PRO A 275 -17.87 17.36 21.87
N ARG A 276 -16.87 16.86 22.61
CA ARG A 276 -15.55 16.53 22.05
C ARG A 276 -15.60 15.18 21.33
N ILE A 277 -16.18 14.16 21.96
CA ILE A 277 -16.30 12.82 21.38
C ILE A 277 -17.22 12.87 20.15
N PHE A 278 -18.37 13.54 20.26
CA PHE A 278 -19.31 13.73 19.16
C PHE A 278 -18.63 14.33 17.91
N ARG A 279 -17.88 15.43 18.08
CA ARG A 279 -17.13 16.06 16.97
C ARG A 279 -16.10 15.13 16.34
N GLN A 280 -15.45 14.25 17.11
CA GLN A 280 -14.53 13.26 16.55
C GLN A 280 -15.27 12.24 15.70
N LEU A 281 -16.39 11.72 16.19
CA LEU A 281 -17.21 10.74 15.48
C LEU A 281 -17.78 11.30 14.18
N VAL A 282 -18.26 12.55 14.17
CA VAL A 282 -18.83 13.19 12.98
C VAL A 282 -17.76 13.56 11.95
N LYS A 283 -16.58 14.02 12.38
CA LYS A 283 -15.52 14.46 11.46
C LYS A 283 -14.76 13.33 10.75
N ALA A 284 -14.81 12.10 11.27
CA ALA A 284 -14.12 10.99 10.64
C ALA A 284 -14.68 10.70 9.23
N ASP A 285 -13.78 10.47 8.27
CA ASP A 285 -14.17 10.10 6.90
C ASP A 285 -14.98 8.80 6.90
N LEU A 286 -14.57 7.83 7.72
CA LEU A 286 -15.27 6.58 7.94
C LEU A 286 -15.50 6.31 9.43
N LEU A 287 -16.76 6.15 9.82
CA LEU A 287 -17.15 5.65 11.14
C LEU A 287 -17.63 4.21 11.04
N ILE A 288 -16.98 3.30 11.75
CA ILE A 288 -17.35 1.89 11.83
C ILE A 288 -18.08 1.64 13.14
N LEU A 289 -19.36 1.28 13.05
CA LEU A 289 -20.24 0.86 14.13
C LEU A 289 -20.38 -0.66 14.11
N ASP A 290 -19.59 -1.33 14.93
CA ASP A 290 -19.57 -2.80 15.00
C ASP A 290 -20.54 -3.34 16.06
N ASP A 291 -21.14 -4.50 15.79
CA ASP A 291 -22.03 -5.23 16.70
C ASP A 291 -23.35 -4.50 16.99
N TRP A 292 -24.03 -4.08 15.92
CA TRP A 292 -25.37 -3.50 15.98
C TRP A 292 -26.44 -4.51 16.38
N GLY A 293 -27.32 -4.08 17.28
CA GLY A 293 -28.56 -4.78 17.63
C GLY A 293 -28.49 -6.05 18.48
N PRO A 294 -27.48 -6.30 19.35
CA PRO A 294 -27.60 -7.39 20.32
C PRO A 294 -28.69 -7.10 21.39
N GLU A 295 -28.97 -5.83 21.66
CA GLU A 295 -29.93 -5.37 22.68
C GLU A 295 -30.76 -4.20 22.15
N ARG A 296 -31.95 -4.02 22.74
CA ARG A 296 -32.82 -2.87 22.42
C ARG A 296 -32.22 -1.57 22.94
N MET A 297 -32.39 -0.49 22.19
CA MET A 297 -31.81 0.80 22.53
C MET A 297 -32.64 1.55 23.59
N THR A 298 -31.95 2.04 24.62
CA THR A 298 -32.54 2.96 25.59
C THR A 298 -32.77 4.35 24.98
N ALA A 299 -33.64 5.16 25.59
CA ALA A 299 -33.95 6.49 25.07
C ALA A 299 -32.72 7.43 24.92
N PRO A 300 -31.74 7.47 25.85
CA PRO A 300 -30.51 8.24 25.64
C PRO A 300 -29.70 7.75 24.44
N GLN A 301 -29.52 6.43 24.31
CA GLN A 301 -28.76 5.83 23.21
C GLN A 301 -29.35 6.15 21.84
N ARG A 302 -30.69 6.13 21.72
CA ARG A 302 -31.39 6.51 20.48
C ARG A 302 -31.14 7.96 20.11
N ARG A 303 -31.19 8.88 21.09
CA ARG A 303 -30.94 10.30 20.86
C ARG A 303 -29.51 10.54 20.38
N ASP A 304 -28.53 9.98 21.09
CA ASP A 304 -27.12 10.10 20.72
C ASP A 304 -26.85 9.54 19.32
N LEU A 305 -27.40 8.35 19.02
CA LEU A 305 -27.24 7.74 17.70
C LEU A 305 -27.89 8.55 16.60
N MET A 306 -29.08 9.09 16.85
CA MET A 306 -29.78 9.96 15.92
C MET A 306 -28.95 11.20 15.57
N GLU A 307 -28.40 11.90 16.58
CA GLU A 307 -27.53 13.07 16.36
C GLU A 307 -26.29 12.69 15.53
N ILE A 308 -25.64 11.56 15.83
CA ILE A 308 -24.46 11.10 15.09
C ILE A 308 -24.81 10.80 13.63
N VAL A 309 -25.92 10.12 13.38
CA VAL A 309 -26.33 9.71 12.03
C VAL A 309 -26.82 10.92 11.22
N GLU A 310 -27.52 11.86 11.85
CA GLU A 310 -27.94 13.13 11.23
C GLU A 310 -26.74 13.93 10.72
N ASP A 311 -25.79 14.25 11.59
CA ASP A 311 -24.66 15.11 11.24
C ASP A 311 -23.71 14.45 10.22
N ARG A 312 -23.70 13.11 10.18
CA ARG A 312 -22.91 12.35 9.21
C ARG A 312 -23.61 12.17 7.87
N TYR A 313 -24.92 12.29 7.78
CA TYR A 313 -25.66 12.06 6.54
C TYR A 313 -25.18 13.03 5.45
N GLY A 314 -24.62 12.48 4.36
CA GLY A 314 -24.02 13.26 3.27
C GLY A 314 -22.64 13.89 3.57
N ASN A 315 -22.16 13.82 4.82
CA ASN A 315 -20.88 14.43 5.25
C ASN A 315 -19.78 13.40 5.53
N GLY A 316 -20.15 12.17 5.93
CA GLY A 316 -19.23 11.10 6.32
C GLY A 316 -19.80 9.72 6.03
N ALA A 317 -18.95 8.77 5.65
CA ALA A 317 -19.38 7.39 5.38
C ALA A 317 -19.53 6.60 6.69
N THR A 318 -20.59 5.81 6.82
CA THR A 318 -20.82 4.99 8.02
C THR A 318 -20.91 3.52 7.63
N LEU A 319 -20.09 2.67 8.26
CA LEU A 319 -20.13 1.22 8.11
C LEU A 319 -20.77 0.61 9.36
N VAL A 320 -21.83 -0.15 9.18
CA VAL A 320 -22.51 -0.86 10.27
C VAL A 320 -22.36 -2.37 10.08
N THR A 321 -21.96 -3.09 11.13
CA THR A 321 -22.04 -4.55 11.16
C THR A 321 -23.19 -5.00 12.06
N SER A 322 -24.00 -5.96 11.61
CA SER A 322 -25.11 -6.48 12.41
C SER A 322 -25.28 -7.98 12.24
N GLN A 323 -25.68 -8.65 13.32
CA GLN A 323 -26.11 -10.06 13.24
C GLN A 323 -27.55 -10.20 12.74
N LEU A 324 -28.32 -9.12 12.83
CA LEU A 324 -29.73 -9.08 12.46
C LEU A 324 -29.89 -8.55 11.03
N PRO A 325 -30.87 -9.07 10.27
CA PRO A 325 -31.26 -8.45 9.01
C PRO A 325 -31.76 -7.02 9.25
N VAL A 326 -31.61 -6.17 8.24
CA VAL A 326 -31.97 -4.74 8.33
C VAL A 326 -33.44 -4.54 8.72
N ASP A 327 -34.32 -5.42 8.26
CA ASP A 327 -35.77 -5.36 8.55
C ASP A 327 -36.09 -5.50 10.04
N ALA A 328 -35.19 -6.09 10.83
CA ALA A 328 -35.34 -6.21 12.28
C ALA A 328 -34.79 -5.01 13.05
N TRP A 329 -34.13 -4.05 12.41
CA TRP A 329 -33.49 -2.93 13.11
C TRP A 329 -34.49 -1.93 13.67
N HIS A 330 -35.69 -1.84 13.07
CA HIS A 330 -36.77 -1.01 13.59
C HIS A 330 -37.17 -1.43 15.01
N ASP A 331 -37.29 -2.74 15.26
CA ASP A 331 -37.63 -3.30 16.57
C ASP A 331 -36.51 -3.14 17.61
N ILE A 332 -35.25 -3.07 17.16
CA ILE A 332 -34.09 -2.87 18.04
C ILE A 332 -34.02 -1.44 18.54
N ILE A 333 -34.38 -0.47 17.70
CA ILE A 333 -34.43 0.93 18.10
C ILE A 333 -35.57 1.14 19.11
N ASP A 334 -36.67 0.39 18.98
CA ASP A 334 -37.78 0.34 19.95
C ASP A 334 -38.45 1.70 20.22
N GLU A 335 -38.52 2.52 19.16
CA GLU A 335 -39.38 3.70 19.05
C GLU A 335 -39.54 4.04 17.55
N PRO A 336 -40.77 4.10 16.99
CA PRO A 336 -40.98 4.23 15.55
C PRO A 336 -40.41 5.51 14.92
N THR A 337 -40.57 6.66 15.56
CA THR A 337 -40.13 7.96 15.05
C THR A 337 -38.61 8.03 14.88
N PHE A 338 -37.86 7.56 15.89
CA PHE A 338 -36.41 7.45 15.87
C PHE A 338 -35.96 6.35 14.91
N ALA A 339 -36.68 5.23 14.86
CA ALA A 339 -36.37 4.14 13.96
C ALA A 339 -36.44 4.61 12.50
N ASP A 340 -37.54 5.24 12.10
CA ASP A 340 -37.70 5.79 10.76
C ASP A 340 -36.59 6.79 10.43
N ALA A 341 -36.32 7.74 11.32
CA ALA A 341 -35.34 8.79 11.08
C ALA A 341 -33.89 8.27 10.98
N ILE A 342 -33.48 7.35 11.87
CA ILE A 342 -32.14 6.75 11.87
C ILE A 342 -31.96 5.84 10.66
N LEU A 343 -32.95 4.98 10.38
CA LEU A 343 -32.88 4.01 9.31
C LEU A 343 -32.93 4.68 7.94
N ASP A 344 -33.72 5.72 7.75
CA ASP A 344 -33.72 6.50 6.50
C ASP A 344 -32.31 6.98 6.14
N ARG A 345 -31.60 7.61 7.10
CA ARG A 345 -30.24 8.12 6.89
C ARG A 345 -29.19 7.03 6.74
N LEU A 346 -29.30 5.94 7.51
CA LEU A 346 -28.34 4.84 7.42
C LEU A 346 -28.51 4.02 6.14
N ILE A 347 -29.76 3.78 5.71
CA ILE A 347 -30.09 2.81 4.66
C ILE A 347 -30.18 3.45 3.28
N HIS A 348 -30.76 4.66 3.15
CA HIS A 348 -31.14 5.23 1.85
C HIS A 348 -30.00 5.24 0.83
N ASN A 349 -28.78 5.60 1.27
CA ASN A 349 -27.59 5.66 0.43
C ASN A 349 -26.58 4.54 0.70
N ALA A 350 -27.01 3.42 1.27
CA ALA A 350 -26.11 2.34 1.67
C ALA A 350 -25.90 1.25 0.62
N HIS A 351 -24.66 0.80 0.49
CA HIS A 351 -24.37 -0.53 -0.03
C HIS A 351 -24.77 -1.58 1.02
N ARG A 352 -25.34 -2.70 0.58
CA ARG A 352 -25.73 -3.81 1.45
C ARG A 352 -24.92 -5.04 1.09
N LEU A 353 -24.28 -5.63 2.08
CA LEU A 353 -23.46 -6.83 1.94
C LEU A 353 -23.98 -7.91 2.91
N PRO A 354 -25.05 -8.63 2.55
CA PRO A 354 -25.53 -9.75 3.34
C PRO A 354 -24.56 -10.92 3.19
N LEU A 355 -24.11 -11.45 4.32
CA LEU A 355 -23.25 -12.62 4.40
C LEU A 355 -24.06 -13.82 4.89
N GLU A 356 -23.81 -14.97 4.29
CA GLU A 356 -24.41 -16.24 4.67
C GLU A 356 -23.33 -17.20 5.18
N GLY A 357 -23.72 -18.45 5.49
CA GLY A 357 -22.78 -19.52 5.78
C GLY A 357 -22.52 -19.81 7.26
N PRO A 358 -21.83 -20.93 7.55
CA PRO A 358 -21.49 -21.36 8.89
C PRO A 358 -20.53 -20.39 9.58
N SER A 359 -20.59 -20.38 10.91
CA SER A 359 -19.62 -19.66 11.73
C SER A 359 -18.21 -20.15 11.43
N MET A 360 -17.35 -19.23 10.98
CA MET A 360 -15.91 -19.46 10.77
C MET A 360 -15.18 -19.75 12.09
N ARG A 361 -15.84 -19.58 13.24
CA ARG A 361 -15.29 -19.95 14.54
C ARG A 361 -15.36 -21.47 14.78
N LYS A 362 -16.30 -22.21 14.16
CA LYS A 362 -16.51 -23.66 14.36
C LYS A 362 -15.65 -24.54 13.45
N THR A 363 -15.26 -24.03 12.27
CA THR A 363 -14.32 -24.71 11.37
C THR A 363 -12.92 -24.85 11.97
N ARG A 364 -12.67 -24.26 13.15
CA ARG A 364 -11.45 -24.36 13.96
C ARG A 364 -11.26 -25.69 14.69
N ASP A 365 -12.34 -26.44 14.96
CA ASP A 365 -12.31 -27.61 15.86
C ASP A 365 -12.36 -28.97 15.14
N ALA A 366 -12.36 -29.00 13.79
CA ALA A 366 -12.30 -30.28 13.08
C ALA A 366 -10.87 -30.84 13.17
N PRO A 367 -10.64 -32.00 13.81
CA PRO A 367 -9.31 -32.59 13.86
C PRO A 367 -8.85 -32.86 12.42
N VAL A 368 -7.64 -32.39 12.11
CA VAL A 368 -6.90 -32.76 10.90
C VAL A 368 -6.93 -34.28 10.82
N ALA A 369 -7.65 -34.81 9.83
CA ALA A 369 -7.70 -36.24 9.60
C ALA A 369 -6.27 -36.72 9.35
N LYS A 370 -5.72 -37.47 10.32
CA LYS A 370 -4.47 -38.19 10.12
C LYS A 370 -4.75 -39.19 8.99
N THR A 371 -4.14 -38.97 7.83
CA THR A 371 -3.90 -40.04 6.86
C THR A 371 -3.06 -41.09 7.58
N VAL A 372 -3.72 -42.16 8.01
CA VAL A 372 -3.05 -43.38 8.43
C VAL A 372 -2.61 -44.06 7.15
N ASP A 373 -1.31 -44.06 6.89
CA ASP A 373 -0.69 -45.02 5.97
C ASP A 373 -0.88 -46.42 6.58
N GLU A 374 -1.84 -47.18 6.05
CA GLU A 374 -1.84 -48.63 6.21
C GLU A 374 -0.90 -49.24 5.17
N GLN A 375 0.37 -49.35 5.57
CA GLN A 375 1.25 -50.43 5.12
C GLN A 375 1.26 -51.52 6.21
N THR A 376 0.55 -52.61 5.96
CA THR A 376 0.87 -53.95 6.50
C THR A 376 0.19 -54.96 5.56
N ASP A 377 0.92 -55.59 4.64
CA ASP A 377 1.70 -56.81 4.87
C ASP A 377 0.78 -58.05 4.95
N THR A 378 0.54 -58.68 3.80
CA THR A 378 0.44 -60.16 3.64
C THR A 378 0.49 -60.56 2.18
#